data_AF-A0A2V9Y3Z2-F1
#
_entry.id   AF-A0A2V9Y3Z2-F1
#
_cell.length_a   1.000
_cell.length_b   1.000
_cell.length_c   1.000
_cell.angle_alpha   90.00
_cell.angle_beta   90.00
_cell.angle_gamma   90.00
#
_symmetry.space_group_name_H-M   'P 1'
#
loop_
_entity.id
_entity.type
_entity.pdbx_description
1 polymer ?
#
loop_
_entity_poly.entity_id
_entity_poly.type
_entity_poly.pdbx_seq_one_letter_code
_entity_poly.pdbx_strand_id
1 'polypeptide(L)'
;RWAQNLWLDGRPYWGGLQMDEAALPILLVDLLCRKAPEAMEEPSRWWPMVRKAAGFLARNGPVTQQDRWEEDAGYSPFTLAVEVAALLAAAEIADEVAQSAAAMYLRDTADAWNDNIERWTYAIGSDLARQIGVEGYYVRIAPPETDCAASPLQGFVPIKNRPPDRSMEAATHVISPDSLALVRFGLRAPDDPRIVNTIKVIDALLRVRLPQGPCWYRYNGDGYGEHEDGSPFDGTGIGRAWPLLAGERAHYELAAGRRDSAEALLRVMEYSTEGSRLIPEQVWDAPEIPERELFTGKPSGSACPLVWAHAEYIKLRRSLRDGTIFDQPPQTVQRYVFEKRRCTIFTWRFNNKPRSIPCGKTLRLDLLSPAMVHWSFDGWQTAQDSNTWDTGLGVHVVDLPTEKLTVGRQIVFTFYWIKENRWHGADFSVTVE
;
A
#
# COMPACT_ATOMS: atom_id res chain seq x y z
N ARG A 1 -3.07 -15.18 -12.65
CA ARG A 1 -2.73 -13.76 -12.91
C ARG A 1 -3.94 -12.95 -12.50
N TRP A 2 -3.76 -11.89 -11.72
CA TRP A 2 -4.80 -10.89 -11.46
C TRP A 2 -4.76 -9.87 -12.61
N ALA A 3 -5.92 -9.47 -13.13
CA ALA A 3 -5.99 -8.46 -14.19
C ALA A 3 -6.27 -7.10 -13.54
N GLN A 4 -5.69 -6.04 -14.10
CA GLN A 4 -5.91 -4.65 -13.70
C GLN A 4 -7.38 -4.23 -13.81
N ASN A 5 -8.05 -4.62 -14.89
CA ASN A 5 -9.47 -4.40 -15.03
C ASN A 5 -10.08 -5.41 -16.00
N LEU A 6 -11.39 -5.56 -15.87
CA LEU A 6 -12.18 -6.53 -16.62
C LEU A 6 -13.32 -5.81 -17.35
N TRP A 7 -13.67 -6.31 -18.53
CA TRP A 7 -14.99 -6.09 -19.09
C TRP A 7 -16.06 -6.70 -18.15
N LEU A 8 -17.32 -6.26 -18.29
CA LEU A 8 -18.44 -6.77 -17.47
C LEU A 8 -18.65 -8.30 -17.57
N ASP A 9 -18.15 -8.93 -18.64
CA ASP A 9 -18.19 -10.38 -18.85
C ASP A 9 -16.98 -11.13 -18.23
N GLY A 10 -16.08 -10.41 -17.55
CA GLY A 10 -14.92 -10.98 -16.87
C GLY A 10 -13.67 -11.13 -17.74
N ARG A 11 -13.69 -10.69 -19.02
CA ARG A 11 -12.47 -10.71 -19.85
C ARG A 11 -11.51 -9.59 -19.44
N PRO A 12 -10.19 -9.87 -19.32
CA PRO A 12 -9.20 -8.84 -19.05
C PRO A 12 -9.18 -7.74 -20.13
N TYR A 13 -9.02 -6.49 -19.71
CA TYR A 13 -8.83 -5.36 -20.61
C TYR A 13 -7.36 -4.90 -20.60
N TRP A 14 -6.89 -4.29 -19.51
CA TRP A 14 -5.48 -3.94 -19.35
C TRP A 14 -4.67 -5.04 -18.65
N GLY A 15 -3.37 -5.01 -18.94
CA GLY A 15 -2.41 -6.05 -18.54
C GLY A 15 -1.55 -5.68 -17.34
N GLY A 16 -1.75 -4.51 -16.73
CA GLY A 16 -1.03 -4.06 -15.54
C GLY A 16 -1.30 -4.96 -14.33
N LEU A 17 -0.47 -4.79 -13.29
CA LEU A 17 -0.58 -5.56 -12.06
C LEU A 17 -0.56 -4.63 -10.85
N GLN A 18 -1.69 -4.60 -10.15
CA GLN A 18 -1.88 -3.83 -8.93
C GLN A 18 -2.09 -4.81 -7.77
N MET A 19 -1.19 -4.76 -6.79
CA MET A 19 -1.23 -5.71 -5.67
C MET A 19 -2.41 -5.44 -4.73
N ASP A 20 -2.83 -4.19 -4.60
CA ASP A 20 -4.01 -3.79 -3.83
C ASP A 20 -5.31 -4.35 -4.42
N GLU A 21 -5.44 -4.47 -5.75
CA GLU A 21 -6.61 -5.11 -6.36
C GLU A 21 -6.71 -6.61 -6.10
N ALA A 22 -5.60 -7.28 -5.82
CA ALA A 22 -5.61 -8.67 -5.35
C ALA A 22 -5.91 -8.76 -3.84
N ALA A 23 -5.65 -7.70 -3.08
CA ALA A 23 -5.82 -7.65 -1.64
C ALA A 23 -7.21 -7.16 -1.19
N LEU A 24 -7.79 -6.15 -1.84
CA LEU A 24 -9.12 -5.60 -1.53
C LEU A 24 -10.25 -6.65 -1.54
N PRO A 25 -10.28 -7.64 -2.46
CA PRO A 25 -11.30 -8.70 -2.42
C PRO A 25 -11.24 -9.57 -1.16
N ILE A 26 -10.05 -9.76 -0.56
CA ILE A 26 -9.90 -10.47 0.72
C ILE A 26 -10.54 -9.64 1.84
N LEU A 27 -10.27 -8.34 1.86
CA LEU A 27 -10.86 -7.41 2.84
C LEU A 27 -12.37 -7.31 2.70
N LEU A 28 -12.90 -7.40 1.48
CA LEU A 28 -14.34 -7.46 1.24
C LEU A 28 -14.95 -8.72 1.85
N VAL A 29 -14.33 -9.90 1.65
CA VAL A 29 -14.79 -11.16 2.26
C VAL A 29 -14.78 -11.05 3.78
N ASP A 30 -13.69 -10.57 4.38
CA ASP A 30 -13.60 -10.35 5.82
C ASP A 30 -14.71 -9.40 6.34
N LEU A 31 -14.91 -8.26 5.67
CA LEU A 31 -15.95 -7.32 6.06
C LEU A 31 -17.35 -7.93 5.96
N LEU A 32 -17.64 -8.71 4.93
CA LEU A 32 -18.91 -9.40 4.77
C LEU A 32 -19.10 -10.49 5.84
N CYS A 33 -18.06 -11.26 6.18
CA CYS A 33 -18.14 -12.22 7.29
C CYS A 33 -18.50 -11.53 8.61
N ARG A 34 -17.93 -10.34 8.87
CA ARG A 34 -18.17 -9.57 10.10
C ARG A 34 -19.51 -8.82 10.12
N LYS A 35 -20.00 -8.35 8.97
CA LYS A 35 -21.17 -7.44 8.90
C LYS A 35 -22.41 -8.05 8.28
N ALA A 36 -22.27 -9.15 7.54
CA ALA A 36 -23.35 -9.87 6.89
C ALA A 36 -23.12 -11.40 6.98
N PRO A 37 -22.92 -11.96 8.19
CA PRO A 37 -22.61 -13.40 8.35
C PRO A 37 -23.69 -14.30 7.74
N GLU A 38 -24.96 -13.91 7.82
CA GLU A 38 -26.08 -14.65 7.22
C GLU A 38 -25.95 -14.80 5.69
N ALA A 39 -25.30 -13.84 5.01
CA ALA A 39 -25.09 -13.87 3.57
C ALA A 39 -23.82 -14.65 3.16
N MET A 40 -22.90 -14.88 4.10
CA MET A 40 -21.59 -15.48 3.81
C MET A 40 -21.56 -17.00 3.95
N GLU A 41 -22.60 -17.63 4.49
CA GLU A 41 -22.62 -19.08 4.77
C GLU A 41 -21.37 -19.49 5.60
N GLU A 42 -20.76 -20.62 5.29
CA GLU A 42 -19.56 -21.14 5.97
C GLU A 42 -18.27 -20.51 5.41
N PRO A 43 -17.30 -20.08 6.26
CA PRO A 43 -16.01 -19.51 5.83
C PRO A 43 -15.24 -20.40 4.82
N SER A 44 -15.40 -21.72 4.94
CA SER A 44 -14.80 -22.72 4.03
C SER A 44 -15.17 -22.53 2.57
N ARG A 45 -16.35 -21.95 2.28
CA ARG A 45 -16.81 -21.64 0.92
C ARG A 45 -15.89 -20.64 0.22
N TRP A 46 -15.41 -19.64 0.95
CA TRP A 46 -14.65 -18.51 0.41
C TRP A 46 -13.14 -18.73 0.44
N TRP A 47 -12.70 -19.66 1.29
CA TRP A 47 -11.28 -19.99 1.45
C TRP A 47 -10.55 -20.27 0.13
N PRO A 48 -11.07 -21.02 -0.86
CA PRO A 48 -10.36 -21.24 -2.12
C PRO A 48 -10.02 -19.94 -2.89
N MET A 49 -10.89 -18.93 -2.83
CA MET A 49 -10.66 -17.62 -3.44
C MET A 49 -9.64 -16.84 -2.62
N VAL A 50 -9.86 -16.74 -1.30
CA VAL A 50 -8.96 -16.05 -0.36
C VAL A 50 -7.54 -16.62 -0.41
N ARG A 51 -7.39 -17.95 -0.39
CA ARG A 51 -6.10 -18.64 -0.50
C ARG A 51 -5.39 -18.34 -1.81
N LYS A 52 -6.11 -18.30 -2.93
CA LYS A 52 -5.53 -17.96 -4.25
C LYS A 52 -5.04 -16.52 -4.28
N ALA A 53 -5.82 -15.59 -3.74
CA ALA A 53 -5.48 -14.18 -3.64
C ALA A 53 -4.30 -13.96 -2.67
N ALA A 54 -4.37 -14.47 -1.45
CA ALA A 54 -3.31 -14.37 -0.44
C ALA A 54 -2.02 -15.05 -0.90
N GLY A 55 -2.09 -16.21 -1.56
CA GLY A 55 -0.95 -16.86 -2.18
C GLY A 55 -0.40 -16.08 -3.38
N PHE A 56 -1.22 -15.29 -4.08
CA PHE A 56 -0.74 -14.36 -5.10
C PHE A 56 0.03 -13.20 -4.45
N LEU A 57 -0.52 -12.57 -3.41
CA LEU A 57 0.16 -11.52 -2.65
C LEU A 57 1.50 -12.01 -2.12
N ALA A 58 1.47 -13.15 -1.41
CA ALA A 58 2.65 -13.77 -0.83
C ALA A 58 3.75 -14.06 -1.84
N ARG A 59 3.46 -14.39 -3.11
CA ARG A 59 4.49 -14.71 -4.10
C ARG A 59 5.03 -13.50 -4.86
N ASN A 60 4.29 -12.40 -4.92
CA ASN A 60 4.62 -11.28 -5.79
C ASN A 60 4.95 -9.99 -5.03
N GLY A 61 4.34 -9.78 -3.86
CA GLY A 61 4.55 -8.59 -3.03
C GLY A 61 5.88 -8.59 -2.29
N PRO A 62 6.20 -7.50 -1.57
CA PRO A 62 5.35 -6.32 -1.29
C PRO A 62 5.42 -5.18 -2.33
N VAL A 63 6.15 -5.38 -3.43
CA VAL A 63 6.29 -4.38 -4.49
C VAL A 63 5.15 -4.54 -5.49
N THR A 64 4.52 -3.44 -5.87
CA THR A 64 3.50 -3.42 -6.93
C THR A 64 4.07 -2.95 -8.27
N GLN A 65 3.50 -3.40 -9.40
CA GLN A 65 3.88 -2.86 -10.72
C GLN A 65 3.21 -1.51 -11.00
N GLN A 66 2.08 -1.26 -10.35
CA GLN A 66 1.32 -0.01 -10.41
C GLN A 66 0.72 0.28 -9.03
N ASP A 67 0.79 1.52 -8.58
CA ASP A 67 -0.01 2.01 -7.47
C ASP A 67 -1.49 2.17 -7.87
N ARG A 68 -2.34 2.60 -6.92
CA ARG A 68 -3.79 2.76 -7.14
C ARG A 68 -4.18 3.75 -8.22
N TRP A 69 -3.25 4.60 -8.64
CA TRP A 69 -3.42 5.54 -9.76
C TRP A 69 -3.06 4.91 -11.11
N GLU A 70 -2.63 3.65 -11.11
CA GLU A 70 -2.32 2.83 -12.27
C GLU A 70 -1.05 3.27 -13.03
N GLU A 71 -0.13 3.97 -12.36
CA GLU A 71 0.92 4.74 -13.05
C GLU A 71 2.33 4.16 -12.82
N ASP A 72 2.70 3.90 -11.57
CA ASP A 72 4.10 3.68 -11.21
C ASP A 72 4.34 2.43 -10.34
N ALA A 73 5.48 1.77 -10.56
CA ALA A 73 5.90 0.58 -9.83
C ALA A 73 6.70 0.95 -8.58
N GLY A 74 6.54 0.18 -7.49
CA GLY A 74 7.33 0.38 -6.28
C GLY A 74 6.61 0.01 -4.99
N TYR A 75 7.13 0.54 -3.88
CA TYR A 75 6.54 0.49 -2.56
C TYR A 75 5.61 1.69 -2.38
N SER A 76 4.31 1.48 -2.48
CA SER A 76 3.28 2.50 -2.21
C SER A 76 2.73 2.30 -0.79
N PRO A 77 2.68 3.34 0.07
CA PRO A 77 2.04 3.24 1.38
C PRO A 77 0.59 2.73 1.32
N PHE A 78 -0.17 3.11 0.29
CA PHE A 78 -1.53 2.61 0.11
C PHE A 78 -1.54 1.11 -0.15
N THR A 79 -0.80 0.67 -1.16
CA THR A 79 -0.76 -0.75 -1.54
C THR A 79 -0.23 -1.62 -0.40
N LEU A 80 0.84 -1.19 0.27
CA LEU A 80 1.39 -1.86 1.45
C LEU A 80 0.37 -1.99 2.59
N ALA A 81 -0.39 -0.92 2.87
CA ALA A 81 -1.41 -0.95 3.92
C ALA A 81 -2.51 -1.97 3.63
N VAL A 82 -2.99 -2.00 2.38
CA VAL A 82 -4.02 -2.93 1.91
C VAL A 82 -3.50 -4.36 1.91
N GLU A 83 -2.29 -4.60 1.42
CA GLU A 83 -1.65 -5.92 1.40
C GLU A 83 -1.49 -6.50 2.81
N VAL A 84 -0.92 -5.72 3.74
CA VAL A 84 -0.73 -6.14 5.14
C VAL A 84 -2.07 -6.46 5.81
N ALA A 85 -3.08 -5.61 5.61
CA ALA A 85 -4.42 -5.84 6.15
C ALA A 85 -5.05 -7.12 5.58
N ALA A 86 -4.93 -7.33 4.27
CA ALA A 86 -5.49 -8.50 3.59
C ALA A 86 -4.81 -9.80 4.03
N LEU A 87 -3.50 -9.80 4.24
CA LEU A 87 -2.78 -10.97 4.76
C LEU A 87 -3.26 -11.36 6.16
N LEU A 88 -3.48 -10.39 7.06
CA LEU A 88 -4.03 -10.68 8.39
C LEU A 88 -5.48 -11.18 8.33
N ALA A 89 -6.33 -10.56 7.53
CA ALA A 89 -7.69 -11.02 7.30
C ALA A 89 -7.72 -12.46 6.73
N ALA A 90 -6.86 -12.76 5.75
CA ALA A 90 -6.71 -14.10 5.22
C ALA A 90 -6.20 -15.10 6.26
N ALA A 91 -5.34 -14.68 7.19
CA ALA A 91 -4.84 -15.54 8.25
C ALA A 91 -5.93 -15.95 9.25
N GLU A 92 -6.88 -15.06 9.56
CA GLU A 92 -8.02 -15.41 10.40
C GLU A 92 -8.94 -16.43 9.73
N ILE A 93 -9.28 -16.21 8.46
CA ILE A 93 -10.07 -17.17 7.67
C ILE A 93 -9.33 -18.52 7.57
N ALA A 94 -8.00 -18.49 7.41
CA ALA A 94 -7.17 -19.69 7.37
C ALA A 94 -7.26 -20.51 8.68
N ASP A 95 -7.27 -19.85 9.83
CA ASP A 95 -7.43 -20.54 11.12
C ASP A 95 -8.83 -21.14 11.27
N GLU A 96 -9.89 -20.44 10.84
CA GLU A 96 -11.27 -20.96 10.87
C GLU A 96 -11.42 -22.24 10.04
N VAL A 97 -10.63 -22.40 8.97
CA VAL A 97 -10.63 -23.60 8.11
C VAL A 97 -9.47 -24.56 8.41
N ALA A 98 -8.85 -24.45 9.59
CA ALA A 98 -7.77 -25.31 10.08
C ALA A 98 -6.52 -25.38 9.17
N GLN A 99 -6.16 -24.27 8.52
CA GLN A 99 -4.96 -24.11 7.69
C GLN A 99 -3.85 -23.37 8.45
N SER A 100 -3.44 -23.91 9.61
CA SER A 100 -2.56 -23.23 10.56
C SER A 100 -1.19 -22.83 9.98
N ALA A 101 -0.61 -23.64 9.07
CA ALA A 101 0.66 -23.29 8.42
C ALA A 101 0.54 -22.04 7.53
N ALA A 102 -0.57 -21.93 6.80
CA ALA A 102 -0.88 -20.74 6.00
C ALA A 102 -1.14 -19.53 6.89
N ALA A 103 -1.95 -19.70 7.94
CA ALA A 103 -2.27 -18.63 8.89
C ALA A 103 -1.01 -18.04 9.55
N MET A 104 -0.10 -18.91 10.03
CA MET A 104 1.18 -18.50 10.61
C MET A 104 2.03 -17.71 9.60
N TYR A 105 2.23 -18.26 8.40
CA TYR A 105 3.03 -17.61 7.36
C TYR A 105 2.46 -16.25 6.93
N LEU A 106 1.13 -16.14 6.79
CA LEU A 106 0.46 -14.89 6.42
C LEU A 106 0.67 -13.80 7.49
N ARG A 107 0.56 -14.14 8.78
CA ARG A 107 0.83 -13.20 9.89
C ARG A 107 2.28 -12.78 9.93
N ASP A 108 3.20 -13.72 9.78
CA ASP A 108 4.63 -13.46 9.77
C ASP A 108 5.01 -12.54 8.60
N THR A 109 4.42 -12.76 7.43
CA THR A 109 4.63 -11.91 6.24
C THR A 109 4.05 -10.52 6.45
N ALA A 110 2.83 -10.42 7.01
CA ALA A 110 2.21 -9.14 7.32
C ALA A 110 3.05 -8.32 8.33
N ASP A 111 3.56 -8.97 9.38
CA ASP A 111 4.44 -8.35 10.37
C ASP A 111 5.74 -7.86 9.72
N ALA A 112 6.37 -8.70 8.89
CA ALA A 112 7.62 -8.37 8.22
C ALA A 112 7.47 -7.17 7.27
N TRP A 113 6.35 -7.11 6.53
CA TRP A 113 6.06 -5.99 5.63
C TRP A 113 5.74 -4.73 6.43
N ASN A 114 4.91 -4.84 7.48
CA ASN A 114 4.55 -3.72 8.35
C ASN A 114 5.77 -3.07 9.03
N ASP A 115 6.72 -3.87 9.52
CA ASP A 115 7.97 -3.41 10.16
C ASP A 115 8.90 -2.66 9.19
N ASN A 116 8.78 -2.90 7.88
CA ASN A 116 9.63 -2.30 6.85
C ASN A 116 8.98 -1.12 6.10
N ILE A 117 7.71 -0.79 6.36
CA ILE A 117 7.02 0.32 5.67
C ILE A 117 7.84 1.61 5.79
N GLU A 118 8.30 1.98 6.98
CA GLU A 118 9.10 3.19 7.16
C GLU A 118 10.44 3.12 6.42
N ARG A 119 11.11 1.96 6.45
CA ARG A 119 12.38 1.75 5.75
C ARG A 119 12.23 2.00 4.24
N TRP A 120 11.09 1.61 3.66
CA TRP A 120 10.83 1.74 2.24
C TRP A 120 10.27 3.10 1.85
N THR A 121 9.40 3.70 2.69
CA THR A 121 8.53 4.81 2.24
C THR A 121 8.62 6.08 3.06
N TYR A 122 9.34 6.12 4.20
CA TYR A 122 9.41 7.30 5.05
C TYR A 122 10.73 8.06 4.86
N ALA A 123 10.65 9.22 4.22
CA ALA A 123 11.80 10.09 3.99
C ALA A 123 12.10 10.95 5.22
N ILE A 124 13.37 10.99 5.64
CA ILE A 124 13.85 11.77 6.79
C ILE A 124 14.94 12.74 6.31
N GLY A 125 14.95 13.97 6.82
CA GLY A 125 16.03 14.92 6.58
C GLY A 125 16.18 15.41 5.14
N SER A 126 15.17 15.19 4.29
CA SER A 126 15.14 15.72 2.91
C SER A 126 15.05 17.24 2.88
N ASP A 127 15.36 17.84 1.73
CA ASP A 127 15.24 19.28 1.51
C ASP A 127 13.80 19.76 1.75
N LEU A 128 12.81 19.01 1.25
CA LEU A 128 11.40 19.28 1.49
C LEU A 128 11.03 19.17 2.98
N ALA A 129 11.57 18.20 3.72
CA ALA A 129 11.32 18.08 5.17
C ALA A 129 11.80 19.32 5.91
N ARG A 130 12.99 19.82 5.55
CA ARG A 130 13.57 21.05 6.11
C ARG A 130 12.77 22.30 5.73
N GLN A 131 12.28 22.38 4.49
CA GLN A 131 11.43 23.50 4.04
C GLN A 131 10.10 23.59 4.78
N ILE A 132 9.43 22.45 5.00
CA ILE A 132 8.15 22.40 5.71
C ILE A 132 8.32 22.47 7.24
N GLY A 133 9.51 22.15 7.76
CA GLY A 133 9.78 22.15 9.20
C GLY A 133 9.27 20.89 9.89
N VAL A 134 9.46 19.72 9.28
CA VAL A 134 9.12 18.40 9.84
C VAL A 134 10.35 17.49 9.84
N GLU A 135 10.33 16.45 10.68
CA GLU A 135 11.44 15.48 10.74
C GLU A 135 11.48 14.58 9.49
N GLY A 136 10.31 14.26 8.95
CA GLY A 136 10.15 13.39 7.79
C GLY A 136 8.69 13.21 7.37
N TYR A 137 8.46 12.48 6.29
CA TYR A 137 7.14 12.22 5.72
C TYR A 137 7.12 10.95 4.85
N TYR A 138 5.94 10.36 4.66
CA TYR A 138 5.77 9.29 3.67
C TYR A 138 5.71 9.86 2.25
N VAL A 139 6.42 9.23 1.32
CA VAL A 139 6.35 9.52 -0.11
C VAL A 139 5.14 8.83 -0.75
N ARG A 140 4.75 9.24 -1.96
CA ARG A 140 3.72 8.54 -2.75
C ARG A 140 4.13 7.10 -3.04
N ILE A 141 5.33 6.94 -3.59
CA ILE A 141 5.87 5.64 -3.99
C ILE A 141 7.39 5.71 -3.99
N ALA A 142 8.04 4.67 -3.46
CA ALA A 142 9.47 4.50 -3.56
C ALA A 142 9.79 3.40 -4.59
N PRO A 143 10.79 3.58 -5.46
CA PRO A 143 11.14 2.57 -6.45
C PRO A 143 11.57 1.25 -5.77
N PRO A 144 11.46 0.10 -6.47
CA PRO A 144 11.86 -1.18 -5.91
C PRO A 144 13.33 -1.18 -5.44
N GLU A 145 13.65 -1.98 -4.42
CA GLU A 145 15.05 -2.21 -4.04
C GLU A 145 15.80 -2.82 -5.23
N THR A 146 16.89 -2.19 -5.63
CA THR A 146 17.82 -2.72 -6.64
C THR A 146 19.13 -3.09 -5.97
N ASP A 147 19.86 -4.05 -6.55
CA ASP A 147 21.15 -4.51 -6.02
C ASP A 147 22.19 -3.36 -5.86
N CYS A 148 21.95 -2.15 -6.35
CA CYS A 148 22.91 -1.04 -6.29
C CYS A 148 22.55 0.09 -5.31
N ALA A 149 21.36 0.10 -4.70
CA ALA A 149 20.88 1.25 -3.90
C ALA A 149 20.95 0.98 -2.38
N ALA A 150 21.39 1.99 -1.61
CA ALA A 150 21.41 1.93 -0.14
C ALA A 150 20.01 2.11 0.49
N SER A 151 19.09 2.73 -0.23
CA SER A 151 17.67 2.87 0.14
C SER A 151 16.82 3.08 -1.12
N PRO A 152 15.60 2.50 -1.20
CA PRO A 152 14.59 2.83 -2.22
C PRO A 152 14.37 4.33 -2.44
N LEU A 153 14.43 5.13 -1.37
CA LEU A 153 14.07 6.55 -1.39
C LEU A 153 15.07 7.43 -2.17
N GLN A 154 16.23 6.89 -2.55
CA GLN A 154 17.23 7.61 -3.35
C GLN A 154 16.95 7.53 -4.86
N GLY A 155 15.93 6.76 -5.29
CA GLY A 155 15.58 6.64 -6.69
C GLY A 155 14.64 7.72 -7.21
N PHE A 156 14.45 7.70 -8.54
CA PHE A 156 13.52 8.57 -9.25
C PHE A 156 12.26 7.79 -9.65
N VAL A 157 11.13 8.48 -9.69
CA VAL A 157 9.84 7.95 -10.12
C VAL A 157 9.36 8.73 -11.34
N PRO A 158 8.72 8.06 -12.31
CA PRO A 158 8.06 8.76 -13.41
C PRO A 158 6.92 9.62 -12.88
N ILE A 159 6.60 10.70 -13.59
CA ILE A 159 5.33 11.40 -13.47
C ILE A 159 4.62 11.25 -14.81
N LYS A 160 3.53 10.50 -14.81
CA LYS A 160 2.73 10.25 -16.01
C LYS A 160 2.00 11.51 -16.46
N ASN A 161 1.52 11.48 -17.71
CA ASN A 161 0.67 12.53 -18.29
C ASN A 161 1.33 13.92 -18.37
N ARG A 162 2.66 13.92 -18.52
CA ARG A 162 3.48 15.11 -18.74
C ARG A 162 4.32 14.99 -20.02
N PRO A 163 4.77 16.13 -20.58
CA PRO A 163 5.83 16.15 -21.58
C PRO A 163 7.09 15.38 -21.12
N PRO A 164 7.79 14.65 -22.02
CA PRO A 164 8.92 13.78 -21.65
C PRO A 164 10.09 14.47 -20.93
N ASP A 165 10.26 15.79 -21.11
CA ASP A 165 11.32 16.58 -20.46
C ASP A 165 11.03 16.91 -18.99
N ARG A 166 9.81 16.64 -18.50
CA ARG A 166 9.35 16.94 -17.12
C ARG A 166 8.68 15.75 -16.42
N SER A 167 8.92 14.54 -16.93
CA SER A 167 8.21 13.32 -16.53
C SER A 167 8.97 12.45 -15.51
N MET A 168 9.98 13.00 -14.83
CA MET A 168 10.75 12.28 -13.81
C MET A 168 10.96 13.19 -12.60
N GLU A 169 10.80 12.64 -11.41
CA GLU A 169 10.98 13.36 -10.15
C GLU A 169 11.65 12.45 -9.12
N ALA A 170 12.39 13.01 -8.16
CA ALA A 170 12.94 12.20 -7.07
C ALA A 170 11.78 11.67 -6.21
N ALA A 171 11.83 10.39 -5.78
CA ALA A 171 10.76 9.78 -4.98
C ALA A 171 10.42 10.60 -3.72
N THR A 172 11.45 11.18 -3.09
CA THR A 172 11.32 12.07 -1.92
C THR A 172 10.57 13.37 -2.20
N HIS A 173 10.40 13.77 -3.45
CA HIS A 173 9.67 14.97 -3.86
C HIS A 173 8.26 14.66 -4.36
N VAL A 174 7.84 13.40 -4.41
CA VAL A 174 6.48 13.03 -4.84
C VAL A 174 5.66 12.60 -3.62
N ILE A 175 4.68 13.42 -3.27
CA ILE A 175 3.85 13.29 -2.08
C ILE A 175 2.42 13.02 -2.51
N SER A 176 1.72 12.18 -1.75
CA SER A 176 0.32 11.84 -2.02
C SER A 176 -0.47 11.66 -0.71
N PRO A 177 -1.80 11.96 -0.69
CA PRO A 177 -2.67 11.63 0.44
C PRO A 177 -2.81 10.12 0.70
N ASP A 178 -2.37 9.28 -0.24
CA ASP A 178 -2.39 7.81 -0.19
C ASP A 178 -1.82 7.22 1.11
N SER A 179 -0.85 7.91 1.71
CA SER A 179 -0.27 7.52 3.02
C SER A 179 -1.29 7.47 4.18
N LEU A 180 -2.43 8.17 4.08
CA LEU A 180 -3.53 8.08 5.04
C LEU A 180 -4.14 6.67 5.11
N ALA A 181 -3.92 5.83 4.09
CA ALA A 181 -4.25 4.41 4.12
C ALA A 181 -3.64 3.68 5.32
N LEU A 182 -2.45 4.08 5.78
CA LEU A 182 -1.81 3.48 6.95
C LEU A 182 -2.68 3.63 8.20
N VAL A 183 -3.45 4.71 8.33
CA VAL A 183 -4.42 4.90 9.41
C VAL A 183 -5.74 4.23 9.05
N ARG A 184 -6.25 4.44 7.83
CA ARG A 184 -7.53 3.87 7.37
C ARG A 184 -7.61 2.35 7.53
N PHE A 185 -6.52 1.66 7.21
CA PHE A 185 -6.37 0.21 7.33
C PHE A 185 -5.78 -0.23 8.67
N GLY A 186 -5.59 0.66 9.64
CA GLY A 186 -5.26 0.30 11.03
C GLY A 186 -3.81 -0.11 11.29
N LEU A 187 -2.86 0.30 10.46
CA LEU A 187 -1.44 0.02 10.67
C LEU A 187 -0.74 1.07 11.54
N ARG A 188 -1.20 2.32 11.50
CA ARG A 188 -0.63 3.44 12.27
C ARG A 188 -1.73 4.16 13.03
N ALA A 189 -1.38 4.67 14.21
CA ALA A 189 -2.28 5.51 14.99
C ALA A 189 -2.43 6.89 14.31
N PRO A 190 -3.61 7.54 14.41
CA PRO A 190 -3.83 8.84 13.78
C PRO A 190 -2.95 9.96 14.35
N ASP A 191 -2.44 9.78 15.58
CA ASP A 191 -1.54 10.69 16.29
C ASP A 191 -0.06 10.28 16.20
N ASP A 192 0.28 9.25 15.40
CA ASP A 192 1.67 8.91 15.13
C ASP A 192 2.41 10.15 14.56
N PRO A 193 3.54 10.58 15.15
CA PRO A 193 4.28 11.75 14.68
C PRO A 193 4.62 11.69 13.18
N ARG A 194 4.86 10.50 12.62
CA ARG A 194 5.13 10.31 11.20
C ARG A 194 3.92 10.64 10.33
N ILE A 195 2.73 10.22 10.77
CA ILE A 195 1.46 10.52 10.10
C ILE A 195 1.17 12.02 10.19
N VAL A 196 1.27 12.61 11.39
CA VAL A 196 1.02 14.04 11.61
C VAL A 196 1.99 14.90 10.78
N ASN A 197 3.27 14.54 10.72
CA ASN A 197 4.24 15.23 9.88
C ASN A 197 3.93 15.09 8.39
N THR A 198 3.55 13.89 7.94
CA THR A 198 3.17 13.65 6.54
C THR A 198 1.97 14.48 6.13
N ILE A 199 0.98 14.61 7.02
CA ILE A 199 -0.20 15.45 6.78
C ILE A 199 0.16 16.92 6.58
N LYS A 200 1.11 17.46 7.35
CA LYS A 200 1.58 18.83 7.16
C LYS A 200 2.17 19.02 5.76
N VAL A 201 2.93 18.04 5.26
CA VAL A 201 3.50 18.07 3.91
C VAL A 201 2.42 17.94 2.84
N ILE A 202 1.47 17.01 3.00
CA ILE A 202 0.29 16.86 2.13
C ILE A 202 -0.47 18.18 2.04
N ASP A 203 -0.77 18.82 3.17
CA ASP A 203 -1.56 20.04 3.21
C ASP A 203 -0.82 21.27 2.67
N ALA A 204 0.52 21.27 2.75
CA ALA A 204 1.35 22.33 2.20
C ALA A 204 1.45 22.27 0.68
N LEU A 205 1.51 21.06 0.11
CA LEU A 205 1.76 20.87 -1.33
C LEU A 205 0.49 20.63 -2.14
N LEU A 206 -0.49 19.91 -1.59
CA LEU A 206 -1.58 19.32 -2.38
C LEU A 206 -2.94 19.93 -2.09
N ARG A 207 -3.08 20.73 -1.03
CA ARG A 207 -4.38 21.26 -0.62
C ARG A 207 -4.79 22.46 -1.46
N VAL A 208 -5.97 22.36 -2.04
CA VAL A 208 -6.67 23.46 -2.72
C VAL A 208 -7.76 24.02 -1.81
N ARG A 209 -7.95 25.34 -1.85
CA ARG A 209 -9.07 26.02 -1.16
C ARG A 209 -10.18 26.28 -2.17
N LEU A 210 -11.29 25.58 -2.03
CA LEU A 210 -12.48 25.77 -2.86
C LEU A 210 -13.60 26.46 -2.07
N PRO A 211 -14.60 27.05 -2.73
CA PRO A 211 -15.74 27.68 -2.06
C PRO A 211 -16.45 26.78 -1.05
N GLN A 212 -16.51 25.47 -1.32
CA GLN A 212 -17.11 24.47 -0.42
C GLN A 212 -16.20 24.00 0.72
N GLY A 213 -14.90 24.32 0.70
CA GLY A 213 -13.91 23.85 1.67
C GLY A 213 -12.64 23.27 1.03
N PRO A 214 -11.73 22.70 1.83
CA PRO A 214 -10.46 22.18 1.32
C PRO A 214 -10.66 20.87 0.53
N CYS A 215 -9.90 20.74 -0.55
CA CYS A 215 -9.80 19.53 -1.37
C CYS A 215 -8.32 19.26 -1.70
N TRP A 216 -7.99 18.12 -2.30
CA TRP A 216 -6.60 17.74 -2.57
C TRP A 216 -6.40 17.18 -3.97
N TYR A 217 -5.22 17.40 -4.53
CA TYR A 217 -4.71 16.67 -5.70
C TYR A 217 -4.26 15.25 -5.32
N ARG A 218 -4.18 14.35 -6.30
CA ARG A 218 -3.68 12.97 -6.11
C ARG A 218 -2.23 12.95 -5.63
N TYR A 219 -1.39 13.75 -6.27
CA TYR A 219 0.01 13.98 -5.90
C TYR A 219 0.54 15.24 -6.56
N ASN A 220 1.67 15.77 -6.09
CA ASN A 220 2.20 17.02 -6.62
C ASN A 220 2.67 16.81 -8.05
N GLY A 221 2.14 17.63 -8.95
CA GLY A 221 2.54 17.59 -10.33
C GLY A 221 1.79 16.60 -11.21
N ASP A 222 0.75 15.97 -10.70
CA ASP A 222 -0.20 15.20 -11.49
C ASP A 222 -0.64 15.92 -12.78
N GLY A 223 -0.62 15.19 -13.91
CA GLY A 223 -0.99 15.69 -15.23
C GLY A 223 -2.33 15.17 -15.76
N TYR A 224 -3.06 14.38 -14.99
CA TYR A 224 -4.32 13.77 -15.42
C TYR A 224 -5.52 14.69 -15.16
N GLY A 225 -5.77 15.61 -16.09
CA GLY A 225 -6.91 16.50 -16.04
C GLY A 225 -6.89 17.50 -17.19
N GLU A 226 -7.84 18.42 -17.20
CA GLU A 226 -7.95 19.42 -18.26
C GLU A 226 -6.70 20.31 -18.37
N HIS A 227 -6.49 20.89 -19.55
CA HIS A 227 -5.42 21.85 -19.81
C HIS A 227 -5.70 23.22 -19.15
N GLU A 228 -4.71 24.11 -19.17
CA GLU A 228 -4.83 25.46 -18.59
C GLU A 228 -5.97 26.28 -19.23
N ASP A 229 -6.24 26.10 -20.52
CA ASP A 229 -7.32 26.74 -21.26
C ASP A 229 -8.70 26.05 -21.09
N GLY A 230 -8.77 25.05 -20.20
CA GLY A 230 -9.95 24.23 -19.96
C GLY A 230 -10.27 23.23 -21.06
N SER A 231 -9.38 23.04 -22.05
CA SER A 231 -9.57 21.98 -23.05
C SER A 231 -9.45 20.58 -22.40
N PRO A 232 -10.22 19.58 -22.89
CA PRO A 232 -10.22 18.24 -22.30
C PRO A 232 -8.84 17.58 -22.32
N PHE A 233 -8.62 16.70 -21.35
CA PHE A 233 -7.45 15.84 -21.30
C PHE A 233 -7.30 14.99 -22.57
N ASP A 234 -6.09 14.96 -23.13
CA ASP A 234 -5.76 14.25 -24.38
C ASP A 234 -4.57 13.28 -24.25
N GLY A 235 -4.15 13.01 -23.01
CA GLY A 235 -2.95 12.24 -22.68
C GLY A 235 -1.98 13.02 -21.82
N THR A 236 -2.04 14.35 -21.87
CA THR A 236 -1.34 15.28 -20.96
C THR A 236 -2.28 16.36 -20.46
N GLY A 237 -1.92 17.03 -19.36
CA GLY A 237 -2.72 18.12 -18.81
C GLY A 237 -2.28 18.51 -17.41
N ILE A 238 -3.25 18.97 -16.62
CA ILE A 238 -3.05 19.38 -15.22
C ILE A 238 -4.09 18.64 -14.39
N GLY A 239 -3.64 17.77 -13.49
CA GLY A 239 -4.52 17.09 -12.54
C GLY A 239 -5.24 18.09 -11.65
N ARG A 240 -6.52 17.84 -11.39
CA ARG A 240 -7.40 18.72 -10.61
C ARG A 240 -7.69 18.13 -9.23
N ALA A 241 -8.39 18.86 -8.37
CA ALA A 241 -8.72 18.40 -7.03
C ALA A 241 -9.82 17.31 -7.03
N TRP A 242 -9.68 16.27 -6.19
CA TRP A 242 -10.59 15.11 -6.15
C TRP A 242 -11.48 15.11 -4.89
N PRO A 243 -12.81 15.24 -5.02
CA PRO A 243 -13.72 15.17 -3.86
C PRO A 243 -13.61 13.86 -3.06
N LEU A 244 -13.22 12.76 -3.72
CA LEU A 244 -12.87 11.50 -3.08
C LEU A 244 -11.86 11.68 -1.93
N LEU A 245 -10.81 12.48 -2.16
CA LEU A 245 -9.72 12.67 -1.21
C LEU A 245 -10.13 13.53 0.00
N ALA A 246 -11.13 14.39 -0.15
CA ALA A 246 -11.77 15.03 1.00
C ALA A 246 -12.49 13.99 1.88
N GLY A 247 -13.14 12.99 1.28
CA GLY A 247 -13.75 11.86 1.98
C GLY A 247 -12.74 10.97 2.70
N GLU A 248 -11.63 10.63 2.04
CA GLU A 248 -10.54 9.87 2.68
C GLU A 248 -9.92 10.64 3.84
N ARG A 249 -9.68 11.96 3.67
CA ARG A 249 -9.21 12.82 4.75
C ARG A 249 -10.21 12.88 5.90
N ALA A 250 -11.51 12.91 5.63
CA ALA A 250 -12.55 12.93 6.66
C ALA A 250 -12.51 11.68 7.56
N HIS A 251 -12.21 10.50 7.00
CA HIS A 251 -12.03 9.29 7.81
C HIS A 251 -10.80 9.40 8.72
N TYR A 252 -9.70 9.99 8.24
CA TYR A 252 -8.56 10.29 9.10
C TYR A 252 -8.94 11.28 10.23
N GLU A 253 -9.63 12.38 9.90
CA GLU A 253 -10.07 13.36 10.91
C GLU A 253 -10.99 12.72 11.96
N LEU A 254 -11.90 11.83 11.53
CA LEU A 254 -12.74 11.05 12.44
C LEU A 254 -11.92 10.14 13.36
N ALA A 255 -10.96 9.37 12.81
CA ALA A 255 -10.07 8.52 13.60
C ALA A 255 -9.24 9.33 14.59
N ALA A 256 -8.85 10.55 14.22
CA ALA A 256 -8.12 11.47 15.08
C ALA A 256 -9.00 12.21 16.11
N GLY A 257 -10.27 11.82 16.26
CA GLY A 257 -11.21 12.41 17.22
C GLY A 257 -11.76 13.78 16.82
N ARG A 258 -11.54 14.23 15.59
CA ARG A 258 -11.96 15.54 15.08
C ARG A 258 -13.21 15.43 14.21
N ARG A 259 -14.32 15.04 14.86
CA ARG A 259 -15.62 14.81 14.21
C ARG A 259 -16.10 16.02 13.40
N ASP A 260 -16.01 17.23 13.96
CA ASP A 260 -16.47 18.45 13.28
C ASP A 260 -15.70 18.69 11.97
N SER A 261 -14.40 18.38 11.94
CA SER A 261 -13.59 18.44 10.73
C SER A 261 -14.01 17.39 9.70
N ALA A 262 -14.31 16.17 10.14
CA ALA A 262 -14.84 15.13 9.26
C ALA A 262 -16.21 15.49 8.68
N GLU A 263 -17.11 16.09 9.46
CA GLU A 263 -18.42 16.57 8.99
C GLU A 263 -18.27 17.75 8.01
N ALA A 264 -17.30 18.65 8.23
CA ALA A 264 -17.00 19.71 7.28
C ALA A 264 -16.50 19.16 5.93
N LEU A 265 -15.66 18.12 5.95
CA LEU A 265 -15.15 17.46 4.75
C LEU A 265 -16.23 16.63 4.02
N LEU A 266 -17.18 16.03 4.76
CA LEU A 266 -18.36 15.44 4.14
C LEU A 266 -19.13 16.47 3.31
N ARG A 267 -19.29 17.71 3.82
CA ARG A 267 -19.95 18.79 3.06
C ARG A 267 -19.17 19.15 1.79
N VAL A 268 -17.84 19.13 1.81
CA VAL A 268 -17.02 19.34 0.59
C VAL A 268 -17.46 18.37 -0.52
N MET A 269 -17.65 17.09 -0.19
CA MET A 269 -18.13 16.10 -1.17
C MET A 269 -19.54 16.46 -1.68
N GLU A 270 -20.47 16.80 -0.79
CA GLU A 270 -21.86 17.12 -1.14
C GLU A 270 -21.98 18.34 -2.07
N TYR A 271 -21.18 19.39 -1.82
CA TYR A 271 -21.21 20.64 -2.59
C TYR A 271 -20.39 20.61 -3.88
N SER A 272 -19.65 19.52 -4.13
CA SER A 272 -18.89 19.29 -5.38
C SER A 272 -19.77 18.81 -6.55
N THR A 273 -21.07 18.55 -6.32
CA THR A 273 -21.98 17.88 -7.26
C THR A 273 -22.70 18.80 -8.26
N GLU A 274 -22.47 20.12 -8.22
CA GLU A 274 -23.24 21.12 -9.00
C GLU A 274 -24.77 20.93 -8.92
N GLY A 275 -25.28 20.44 -7.78
CA GLY A 275 -26.72 20.20 -7.58
C GLY A 275 -27.26 18.91 -8.21
N SER A 276 -26.49 18.23 -9.07
CA SER A 276 -26.88 16.95 -9.70
C SER A 276 -26.93 15.77 -8.71
N ARG A 277 -26.29 15.92 -7.54
CA ARG A 277 -26.00 14.85 -6.57
C ARG A 277 -25.07 13.76 -7.10
N LEU A 278 -24.51 13.93 -8.28
CA LEU A 278 -23.47 13.09 -8.84
C LEU A 278 -22.12 13.68 -8.42
N ILE A 279 -21.40 12.97 -7.55
CA ILE A 279 -20.05 13.34 -7.15
C ILE A 279 -19.09 13.05 -8.31
N PRO A 280 -18.39 14.07 -8.84
CA PRO A 280 -17.44 13.89 -9.94
C PRO A 280 -16.14 13.26 -9.44
N GLU A 281 -15.34 12.78 -10.39
CA GLU A 281 -13.94 12.41 -10.15
C GLU A 281 -13.12 13.62 -9.73
N GLN A 282 -13.17 14.71 -10.50
CA GLN A 282 -12.41 15.93 -10.24
C GLN A 282 -13.29 17.19 -10.31
N VAL A 283 -12.86 18.23 -9.60
CA VAL A 283 -13.48 19.56 -9.61
C VAL A 283 -12.50 20.64 -10.06
N TRP A 284 -13.01 21.65 -10.78
CA TRP A 284 -12.23 22.76 -11.30
C TRP A 284 -11.69 23.64 -10.16
N ASP A 285 -10.43 24.03 -10.26
CA ASP A 285 -9.69 24.75 -9.22
C ASP A 285 -8.90 25.97 -9.73
N ALA A 286 -9.17 26.37 -10.97
CA ALA A 286 -8.52 27.51 -11.63
C ALA A 286 -9.56 28.63 -11.91
N PRO A 287 -9.16 29.78 -12.49
CA PRO A 287 -10.11 30.82 -12.90
C PRO A 287 -11.26 30.25 -13.73
N GLU A 288 -12.46 30.77 -13.53
CA GLU A 288 -13.67 30.27 -14.20
C GLU A 288 -13.59 30.47 -15.72
N ILE A 289 -14.09 29.50 -16.47
CA ILE A 289 -14.21 29.56 -17.94
C ILE A 289 -15.66 29.24 -18.30
N PRO A 290 -16.58 30.23 -18.20
CA PRO A 290 -18.01 30.01 -18.37
C PRO A 290 -18.38 29.40 -19.72
N GLU A 291 -17.63 29.73 -20.79
CA GLU A 291 -17.86 29.19 -22.14
C GLU A 291 -17.63 27.68 -22.24
N ARG A 292 -16.97 27.09 -21.24
CA ARG A 292 -16.71 25.65 -21.11
C ARG A 292 -17.42 25.03 -19.89
N GLU A 293 -18.31 25.77 -19.24
CA GLU A 293 -19.02 25.34 -18.01
C GLU A 293 -18.07 25.02 -16.85
N LEU A 294 -16.88 25.63 -16.81
CA LEU A 294 -15.87 25.40 -15.77
C LEU A 294 -15.99 26.45 -14.67
N PHE A 295 -16.51 26.03 -13.52
CA PHE A 295 -16.71 26.88 -12.34
C PHE A 295 -15.95 26.35 -11.14
N THR A 296 -15.39 27.26 -10.34
CA THR A 296 -14.54 26.87 -9.20
C THR A 296 -15.28 25.96 -8.22
N GLY A 297 -14.71 24.78 -7.95
CA GLY A 297 -15.26 23.76 -7.07
C GLY A 297 -16.42 22.95 -7.67
N LYS A 298 -16.69 23.08 -8.97
CA LYS A 298 -17.68 22.30 -9.72
C LYS A 298 -17.01 21.28 -10.63
N PRO A 299 -17.73 20.27 -11.16
CA PRO A 299 -17.13 19.25 -12.03
C PRO A 299 -16.27 19.85 -13.15
N SER A 300 -15.08 19.29 -13.38
CA SER A 300 -14.11 19.84 -14.34
C SER A 300 -14.27 19.31 -15.79
N GLY A 301 -15.03 18.23 -16.00
CA GLY A 301 -15.14 17.53 -17.28
C GLY A 301 -14.64 16.07 -17.24
N SER A 302 -13.94 15.70 -16.16
CA SER A 302 -13.64 14.32 -15.77
C SER A 302 -14.89 13.44 -15.53
N ALA A 303 -14.69 12.15 -15.28
CA ALA A 303 -15.79 11.20 -15.10
C ALA A 303 -16.79 11.64 -14.00
N CYS A 304 -18.07 11.73 -14.34
CA CYS A 304 -19.15 12.06 -13.40
C CYS A 304 -20.41 11.25 -13.74
N PRO A 305 -20.93 10.40 -12.83
CA PRO A 305 -20.46 10.16 -11.46
C PRO A 305 -19.22 9.25 -11.39
N LEU A 306 -18.38 9.47 -10.37
CA LEU A 306 -17.37 8.48 -9.96
C LEU A 306 -17.96 7.55 -8.88
N VAL A 307 -18.12 6.26 -9.21
CA VAL A 307 -18.69 5.26 -8.27
C VAL A 307 -17.86 5.15 -6.99
N TRP A 308 -16.54 5.25 -7.08
CA TRP A 308 -15.64 5.25 -5.93
C TRP A 308 -15.91 6.42 -4.98
N ALA A 309 -16.04 7.66 -5.49
CA ALA A 309 -16.36 8.82 -4.65
C ALA A 309 -17.72 8.67 -3.94
N HIS A 310 -18.72 8.06 -4.59
CA HIS A 310 -20.01 7.77 -3.97
C HIS A 310 -19.91 6.68 -2.89
N ALA A 311 -19.12 5.63 -3.14
CA ALA A 311 -18.86 4.61 -2.13
C ALA A 311 -18.16 5.22 -0.90
N GLU A 312 -17.16 6.09 -1.10
CA GLU A 312 -16.47 6.78 -0.01
C GLU A 312 -17.42 7.70 0.77
N TYR A 313 -18.31 8.41 0.09
CA TYR A 313 -19.37 9.21 0.72
C TYR A 313 -20.28 8.35 1.62
N ILE A 314 -20.77 7.21 1.13
CA ILE A 314 -21.63 6.31 1.91
C ILE A 314 -20.90 5.76 3.13
N LYS A 315 -19.64 5.31 2.94
CA LYS A 315 -18.80 4.81 4.03
C LYS A 315 -18.51 5.90 5.06
N LEU A 316 -18.28 7.14 4.65
CA LEU A 316 -18.07 8.28 5.55
C LEU A 316 -19.34 8.59 6.35
N ARG A 317 -20.51 8.64 5.70
CA ARG A 317 -21.81 8.83 6.37
C ARG A 317 -22.05 7.75 7.42
N ARG A 318 -21.75 6.50 7.08
CA ARG A 318 -21.86 5.38 8.02
C ARG A 318 -20.86 5.52 9.17
N SER A 319 -19.63 5.91 8.89
CA SER A 319 -18.57 6.08 9.88
C SER A 319 -18.89 7.21 10.87
N LEU A 320 -19.36 8.35 10.39
CA LEU A 320 -19.79 9.48 11.23
C LEU A 320 -20.96 9.11 12.14
N ARG A 321 -21.90 8.30 11.66
CA ARG A 321 -23.01 7.80 12.45
C ARG A 321 -22.53 6.86 13.56
N ASP A 322 -21.61 5.96 13.25
CA ASP A 322 -21.08 4.96 14.20
C ASP A 322 -19.99 5.54 15.12
N GLY A 323 -19.43 6.71 14.80
CA GLY A 323 -18.34 7.35 15.55
C GLY A 323 -16.97 6.69 15.34
N THR A 324 -16.85 5.78 14.37
CA THR A 324 -15.63 5.03 14.05
C THR A 324 -15.60 4.72 12.56
N ILE A 325 -14.43 4.42 12.00
CA ILE A 325 -14.30 4.04 10.59
C ILE A 325 -15.00 2.71 10.34
N PHE A 326 -16.01 2.71 9.45
CA PHE A 326 -16.86 1.56 9.19
C PHE A 326 -16.13 0.35 8.60
N ASP A 327 -15.22 0.59 7.65
CA ASP A 327 -14.51 -0.43 6.87
C ASP A 327 -13.07 -0.68 7.34
N GLN A 328 -12.69 -0.17 8.52
CA GLN A 328 -11.36 -0.43 9.09
C GLN A 328 -11.23 -1.90 9.51
N PRO A 329 -10.18 -2.63 9.05
CA PRO A 329 -9.94 -4.00 9.47
C PRO A 329 -9.58 -4.06 10.96
N PRO A 330 -10.32 -4.83 11.79
CA PRO A 330 -10.03 -4.90 13.22
C PRO A 330 -8.69 -5.60 13.52
N GLN A 331 -8.25 -6.51 12.65
CA GLN A 331 -7.06 -7.33 12.84
C GLN A 331 -5.79 -6.48 12.94
N THR A 332 -5.62 -5.55 12.01
CA THR A 332 -4.48 -4.63 11.96
C THR A 332 -4.51 -3.66 13.13
N VAL A 333 -5.68 -3.09 13.47
CA VAL A 333 -5.84 -2.18 14.60
C VAL A 333 -5.42 -2.86 15.91
N GLN A 334 -5.96 -4.05 16.17
CA GLN A 334 -5.59 -4.84 17.35
C GLN A 334 -4.09 -5.11 17.39
N ARG A 335 -3.53 -5.58 16.27
CA ARG A 335 -2.15 -6.06 16.20
C ARG A 335 -1.10 -4.95 16.22
N TYR A 336 -1.32 -3.85 15.48
CA TYR A 336 -0.29 -2.84 15.24
C TYR A 336 -0.52 -1.54 16.00
N VAL A 337 -1.78 -1.17 16.27
CA VAL A 337 -2.09 0.07 17.02
C VAL A 337 -2.16 -0.21 18.52
N PHE A 338 -2.91 -1.24 18.93
CA PHE A 338 -3.08 -1.57 20.35
C PHE A 338 -1.91 -2.40 20.91
N GLU A 339 -1.65 -3.57 20.33
CA GLU A 339 -0.59 -4.48 20.81
C GLU A 339 0.82 -3.99 20.44
N LYS A 340 0.93 -3.12 19.42
CA LYS A 340 2.20 -2.64 18.86
C LYS A 340 3.16 -3.78 18.57
N ARG A 341 2.61 -4.88 18.01
CA ARG A 341 3.35 -6.09 17.67
C ARG A 341 4.52 -5.71 16.77
N ARG A 342 5.72 -6.14 17.16
CA ARG A 342 6.93 -6.05 16.33
C ARG A 342 7.19 -7.37 15.66
N CYS A 343 7.69 -7.33 14.44
CA CYS A 343 8.13 -8.54 13.76
C CYS A 343 9.37 -9.12 14.48
N THR A 344 9.54 -10.44 14.48
CA THR A 344 10.77 -11.11 14.95
C THR A 344 11.60 -11.67 13.81
N ILE A 345 11.03 -11.72 12.61
CA ILE A 345 11.69 -12.22 11.41
C ILE A 345 12.11 -11.07 10.49
N PHE A 346 13.05 -11.35 9.60
CA PHE A 346 13.40 -10.50 8.48
C PHE A 346 13.49 -11.38 7.23
N THR A 347 12.79 -11.00 6.17
CA THR A 347 12.59 -11.87 5.01
C THR A 347 13.59 -11.59 3.91
N TRP A 348 14.10 -12.65 3.28
CA TRP A 348 14.93 -12.60 2.08
C TRP A 348 14.30 -13.46 0.99
N ARG A 349 14.30 -12.95 -0.24
CA ARG A 349 13.67 -13.58 -1.41
C ARG A 349 14.47 -13.30 -2.67
N PHE A 350 14.25 -14.08 -3.73
CA PHE A 350 14.89 -13.81 -5.02
C PHE A 350 14.48 -12.49 -5.67
N ASN A 351 13.27 -11.99 -5.39
CA ASN A 351 12.78 -10.70 -5.86
C ASN A 351 12.97 -9.57 -4.84
N ASN A 352 13.54 -9.86 -3.67
CA ASN A 352 13.90 -8.88 -2.65
C ASN A 352 15.08 -9.43 -1.83
N LYS A 353 16.30 -9.05 -2.20
CA LYS A 353 17.55 -9.63 -1.68
C LYS A 353 18.26 -8.64 -0.75
N PRO A 354 17.74 -8.38 0.45
CA PRO A 354 18.38 -7.45 1.37
C PRO A 354 19.81 -7.91 1.68
N ARG A 355 20.73 -6.95 1.74
CA ARG A 355 22.15 -7.20 2.06
C ARG A 355 22.43 -7.18 3.55
N SER A 356 21.52 -6.60 4.32
CA SER A 356 21.60 -6.54 5.77
C SER A 356 20.32 -7.02 6.43
N ILE A 357 20.46 -7.55 7.64
CA ILE A 357 19.36 -7.81 8.57
C ILE A 357 19.60 -7.05 9.86
N PRO A 358 18.56 -6.47 10.48
CA PRO A 358 18.70 -5.88 11.81
C PRO A 358 19.12 -6.94 12.85
N CYS A 359 20.07 -6.58 13.72
CA CYS A 359 20.48 -7.41 14.85
C CYS A 359 19.27 -7.87 15.69
N GLY A 360 19.28 -9.14 16.11
CA GLY A 360 18.22 -9.73 16.95
C GLY A 360 17.02 -10.30 16.17
N LYS A 361 17.05 -10.31 14.83
CA LYS A 361 16.00 -10.92 13.99
C LYS A 361 16.42 -12.30 13.48
N THR A 362 15.44 -13.16 13.25
CA THR A 362 15.59 -14.43 12.52
C THR A 362 15.50 -14.18 11.01
N LEU A 363 16.47 -14.66 10.23
CA LEU A 363 16.44 -14.56 8.76
C LEU A 363 15.55 -15.66 8.18
N ARG A 364 14.42 -15.27 7.60
CA ARG A 364 13.54 -16.19 6.87
C ARG A 364 13.82 -16.12 5.37
N LEU A 365 14.06 -17.28 4.76
CA LEU A 365 14.23 -17.43 3.32
C LEU A 365 12.92 -17.92 2.70
N ASP A 366 12.33 -17.11 1.83
CA ASP A 366 11.10 -17.44 1.11
C ASP A 366 11.40 -17.84 -0.34
N LEU A 367 11.04 -19.07 -0.71
CA LEU A 367 11.34 -19.68 -2.01
C LEU A 367 10.07 -20.14 -2.72
N LEU A 368 10.09 -20.15 -4.07
CA LEU A 368 8.95 -20.61 -4.88
C LEU A 368 8.97 -22.12 -5.20
N SER A 369 10.02 -22.82 -4.78
CA SER A 369 10.23 -24.25 -5.00
C SER A 369 10.84 -24.86 -3.74
N PRO A 370 10.52 -26.11 -3.37
CA PRO A 370 11.13 -26.74 -2.19
C PRO A 370 12.64 -26.88 -2.39
N ALA A 371 13.39 -26.55 -1.35
CA ALA A 371 14.84 -26.58 -1.36
C ALA A 371 15.40 -27.08 -0.04
N MET A 372 16.63 -27.58 -0.08
CA MET A 372 17.50 -27.64 1.08
C MET A 372 18.41 -26.41 1.02
N VAL A 373 18.43 -25.63 2.10
CA VAL A 373 19.34 -24.50 2.23
C VAL A 373 20.59 -24.96 2.93
N HIS A 374 21.73 -24.78 2.27
CA HIS A 374 23.06 -24.98 2.83
C HIS A 374 23.58 -23.62 3.31
N TRP A 375 23.94 -23.49 4.58
CA TRP A 375 24.26 -22.19 5.17
C TRP A 375 25.38 -22.27 6.21
N SER A 376 26.04 -21.13 6.42
CA SER A 376 27.15 -20.96 7.35
C SER A 376 27.13 -19.55 7.96
N PHE A 377 27.62 -19.46 9.19
CA PHE A 377 27.87 -18.18 9.85
C PHE A 377 29.36 -17.85 9.94
N ASP A 378 30.28 -18.71 9.50
CA ASP A 378 31.73 -18.57 9.71
C ASP A 378 32.55 -18.66 8.40
N GLY A 379 31.92 -18.36 7.28
CA GLY A 379 32.57 -18.38 5.96
C GLY A 379 32.87 -19.80 5.49
N TRP A 380 31.93 -20.72 5.69
CA TRP A 380 32.02 -22.13 5.30
C TRP A 380 33.04 -22.98 6.08
N GLN A 381 33.53 -22.52 7.24
CA GLN A 381 34.33 -23.38 8.13
C GLN A 381 33.46 -24.46 8.77
N THR A 382 32.24 -24.09 9.15
CA THR A 382 31.15 -25.00 9.49
C THR A 382 29.94 -24.70 8.59
N ALA A 383 29.16 -25.74 8.31
CA ALA A 383 27.96 -25.61 7.50
C ALA A 383 26.83 -26.48 8.05
N GLN A 384 25.60 -26.03 7.80
CA GLN A 384 24.38 -26.70 8.20
C GLN A 384 23.43 -26.77 7.00
N ASP A 385 22.62 -27.81 6.98
CA ASP A 385 21.57 -28.01 5.98
C ASP A 385 20.21 -27.92 6.65
N SER A 386 19.27 -27.20 6.02
CA SER A 386 17.91 -27.05 6.53
C SER A 386 16.91 -27.12 5.38
N ASN A 387 15.95 -28.03 5.48
CA ASN A 387 14.91 -28.18 4.47
C ASN A 387 13.83 -27.10 4.65
N THR A 388 13.33 -26.58 3.53
CA THR A 388 12.15 -25.72 3.55
C THR A 388 10.89 -26.52 3.85
N TRP A 389 9.91 -25.89 4.50
CA TRP A 389 8.55 -26.42 4.66
C TRP A 389 7.55 -25.68 3.77
N ASP A 390 6.46 -26.35 3.38
CA ASP A 390 5.42 -25.78 2.51
C ASP A 390 4.37 -25.00 3.34
N THR A 391 4.14 -23.74 2.96
CA THR A 391 3.12 -22.87 3.58
C THR A 391 1.70 -23.18 3.13
N GLY A 392 1.53 -23.96 2.06
CA GLY A 392 0.24 -24.16 1.39
C GLY A 392 -0.16 -22.99 0.49
N LEU A 393 0.67 -21.95 0.34
CA LEU A 393 0.40 -20.74 -0.44
C LEU A 393 1.28 -20.63 -1.69
N GLY A 394 1.99 -21.71 -2.04
CA GLY A 394 2.95 -21.73 -3.14
C GLY A 394 4.27 -21.06 -2.79
N VAL A 395 4.57 -20.95 -1.50
CA VAL A 395 5.85 -20.50 -0.94
C VAL A 395 6.38 -21.58 0.00
N HIS A 396 7.67 -21.86 -0.12
CA HIS A 396 8.43 -22.75 0.75
C HIS A 396 9.39 -21.91 1.57
N VAL A 397 9.45 -22.15 2.88
CA VAL A 397 10.23 -21.28 3.76
C VAL A 397 11.15 -22.05 4.68
N VAL A 398 12.24 -21.41 5.09
CA VAL A 398 13.13 -21.89 6.15
C VAL A 398 13.61 -20.70 6.98
N ASP A 399 13.75 -20.93 8.28
CA ASP A 399 14.24 -19.94 9.25
C ASP A 399 15.68 -20.27 9.65
N LEU A 400 16.58 -19.32 9.47
CA LEU A 400 17.96 -19.41 9.91
C LEU A 400 18.11 -18.76 11.29
N PRO A 401 18.75 -19.42 12.27
CA PRO A 401 18.79 -18.98 13.67
C PRO A 401 19.80 -17.82 13.87
N THR A 402 19.48 -16.65 13.33
CA THR A 402 20.36 -15.48 13.30
C THR A 402 20.17 -14.52 14.47
N GLU A 403 19.19 -14.77 15.34
CA GLU A 403 18.77 -13.84 16.40
C GLU A 403 19.84 -13.60 17.47
N LYS A 404 20.83 -14.50 17.60
CA LYS A 404 21.96 -14.36 18.54
C LYS A 404 23.25 -13.89 17.90
N LEU A 405 23.25 -13.60 16.59
CA LEU A 405 24.43 -13.13 15.90
C LEU A 405 24.72 -11.68 16.24
N THR A 406 26.00 -11.34 16.36
CA THR A 406 26.47 -9.98 16.62
C THR A 406 26.52 -9.17 15.33
N VAL A 407 26.41 -7.84 15.46
CA VAL A 407 26.62 -6.88 14.37
C VAL A 407 27.94 -7.17 13.62
N GLY A 408 27.91 -7.05 12.29
CA GLY A 408 29.03 -7.34 11.39
C GLY A 408 29.19 -8.82 11.04
N ARG A 409 28.44 -9.74 11.66
CA ARG A 409 28.49 -11.15 11.30
C ARG A 409 27.84 -11.37 9.94
N GLN A 410 28.50 -12.17 9.09
CA GLN A 410 27.98 -12.54 7.78
C GLN A 410 27.29 -13.90 7.84
N ILE A 411 26.11 -13.97 7.24
CA ILE A 411 25.36 -15.19 6.99
C ILE A 411 25.53 -15.51 5.51
N VAL A 412 26.11 -16.66 5.19
CA VAL A 412 26.32 -17.10 3.81
C VAL A 412 25.50 -18.35 3.56
N PHE A 413 24.80 -18.41 2.43
CA PHE A 413 23.94 -19.54 2.09
C PHE A 413 23.84 -19.78 0.58
N THR A 414 23.50 -21.01 0.22
CA THR A 414 23.14 -21.43 -1.14
C THR A 414 22.02 -22.46 -1.11
N PHE A 415 21.48 -22.82 -2.27
CA PHE A 415 20.28 -23.64 -2.40
C PHE A 415 20.56 -24.91 -3.19
N TYR A 416 20.12 -26.05 -2.65
CA TYR A 416 19.90 -27.27 -3.41
C TYR A 416 18.42 -27.40 -3.77
N TRP A 417 18.10 -27.32 -5.05
CA TRP A 417 16.74 -27.36 -5.55
C TRP A 417 16.25 -28.80 -5.67
N ILE A 418 15.31 -29.20 -4.81
CA ILE A 418 14.91 -30.60 -4.64
C ILE A 418 14.24 -31.14 -5.91
N LYS A 419 13.39 -30.34 -6.57
CA LYS A 419 12.68 -30.77 -7.79
C LYS A 419 13.61 -30.90 -8.99
N GLU A 420 14.58 -30.01 -9.09
CA GLU A 420 15.53 -29.93 -10.21
C GLU A 420 16.79 -30.78 -9.99
N ASN A 421 16.96 -31.35 -8.80
CA ASN A 421 18.11 -32.18 -8.40
C ASN A 421 19.46 -31.51 -8.72
N ARG A 422 19.58 -30.20 -8.40
CA ARG A 422 20.78 -29.41 -8.71
C ARG A 422 21.03 -28.32 -7.66
N TRP A 423 22.31 -27.99 -7.49
CA TRP A 423 22.72 -26.78 -6.78
C TRP A 423 22.39 -25.52 -7.58
N HIS A 424 22.14 -24.41 -6.89
CA HIS A 424 21.92 -23.11 -7.50
C HIS A 424 23.16 -22.61 -8.27
N GLY A 425 24.36 -22.89 -7.76
CA GLY A 425 25.64 -22.55 -8.40
C GLY A 425 26.20 -21.17 -8.04
N ALA A 426 25.61 -20.49 -7.04
CA ALA A 426 26.12 -19.24 -6.48
C ALA A 426 25.78 -19.14 -4.99
N ASP A 427 26.62 -18.41 -4.25
CA ASP A 427 26.41 -18.09 -2.84
C ASP A 427 25.71 -16.74 -2.72
N PHE A 428 24.90 -16.61 -1.66
CA PHE A 428 24.28 -15.38 -1.23
C PHE A 428 24.80 -15.03 0.16
N SER A 429 24.86 -13.74 0.47
CA SER A 429 25.29 -13.28 1.79
C SER A 429 24.45 -12.14 2.31
N VAL A 430 24.18 -12.17 3.62
CA VAL A 430 23.49 -11.11 4.36
C VAL A 430 24.31 -10.77 5.61
N THR A 431 24.45 -9.50 5.94
CA THR A 431 25.23 -9.02 7.09
C THR A 431 24.32 -8.56 8.22
N VAL A 432 24.64 -8.87 9.47
CA VAL A 432 23.91 -8.34 10.62
C VAL A 432 24.29 -6.87 10.83
N GLU A 433 23.31 -5.96 10.84
CA GLU A 433 23.49 -4.52 11.08
C GLU A 433 23.07 -4.08 12.49
#